data_AF-A0A916S1Z7-F1
#
_entry.id   AF-A0A916S1Z7-F1
#
_cell.length_a   1.000
_cell.length_b   1.000
_cell.length_c   1.000
_cell.angle_alpha   90.00
_cell.angle_beta   90.00
_cell.angle_gamma   90.00
#
_symmetry.space_group_name_H-M   'P 1'
#
loop_
_entity.id
_entity.type
_entity.pdbx_description
1 polymer ?
#
loop_
_entity_poly.entity_id
_entity_poly.type
_entity_poly.pdbx_seq_one_letter_code
_entity_poly.pdbx_strand_id
1 'polypeptide(L)'
;MNLIESIFRGGLRLRADVGGAPAPWDDFWYEPAGGQESSAGMRVTPETSKRLAMVLACVSVRGKMIAIQPFKIRTDLVGGGSRTATEHPLYELLYSRPNPVQTAYDFRYMMNAHVDLRGNAYALKVPGPDGFVSELWPLHPDRVKVEVLPKTRRPIYVYDNPLTNQTERFVQEEIFHLRDWSDSIWLGQSRIRMGVDVMGLALARQDYTARWLKNDARTGLVFSGGNFKTKDDELDFIRSVQAGNAGKHRGRAMMLPLGMDAKSLSVTPVDGQLLEGGKYSDTQICSIMGVLPHMVGIDSGKAATFASTEQFNIMNAQYTVHPMNIMWEQAVQRDLLADSRFYAKLSMAAFLRGDNATRFAGYATAIQNSWMCPDDVRELEDLNPIPNGQGKLFWRSANLLPLSQLVAPSQIVKSAPDDPESDDDASDDGAGSGTPDAATMAATRGRLELLAAGAADRCVRKEVSAVRRMIDGDAGFAEASQFYVEHTRFIADVFHMEASVALMVKIACDARAQHLALLLADEEDETHSAALEWIEHVAATEPRKLAALAVEGVQ
;
A
#
# COMPACT_ATOMS: atom_id res chain seq x y z
N MET A 1 -61.25 -22.87 -2.40
CA MET A 1 -60.24 -23.26 -1.40
C MET A 1 -59.00 -23.83 -2.11
N ASN A 2 -58.40 -23.07 -3.05
CA ASN A 2 -57.27 -23.52 -3.90
C ASN A 2 -56.59 -22.32 -4.63
N LEU A 3 -56.36 -21.22 -3.92
CA LEU A 3 -55.58 -20.07 -4.44
C LEU A 3 -54.60 -19.53 -3.38
N ILE A 4 -54.95 -19.68 -2.11
CA ILE A 4 -54.10 -19.32 -0.96
C ILE A 4 -52.99 -20.36 -0.74
N GLU A 5 -53.26 -21.66 -1.00
CA GLU A 5 -52.23 -22.71 -0.91
C GLU A 5 -51.19 -22.65 -2.05
N SER A 6 -51.53 -22.12 -3.22
CA SER A 6 -50.55 -21.98 -4.32
C SER A 6 -49.60 -20.80 -4.12
N ILE A 7 -50.03 -19.76 -3.41
CA ILE A 7 -49.18 -18.61 -3.04
C ILE A 7 -48.15 -19.04 -1.98
N PHE A 8 -48.52 -19.91 -1.04
CA PHE A 8 -47.60 -20.40 -0.01
C PHE A 8 -46.65 -21.52 -0.47
N ARG A 9 -46.95 -22.25 -1.56
CA ARG A 9 -46.05 -23.27 -2.11
C ARG A 9 -44.98 -22.73 -3.08
N GLY A 10 -45.12 -21.50 -3.58
CA GLY A 10 -44.17 -20.91 -4.54
C GLY A 10 -43.00 -20.12 -3.92
N GLY A 11 -43.07 -19.76 -2.64
CA GLY A 11 -42.13 -18.81 -2.01
C GLY A 11 -41.01 -19.42 -1.14
N LEU A 12 -40.99 -20.74 -0.92
CA LEU A 12 -39.97 -21.40 -0.10
C LEU A 12 -38.95 -22.15 -0.95
N ARG A 13 -38.07 -21.39 -1.60
CA ARG A 13 -36.70 -21.83 -1.90
C ARG A 13 -35.70 -20.93 -1.19
N LEU A 14 -35.91 -20.76 0.12
CA LEU A 14 -34.83 -20.37 1.04
C LEU A 14 -33.90 -21.58 1.18
N ARG A 15 -32.94 -21.72 0.27
CA ARG A 15 -31.73 -22.50 0.53
C ARG A 15 -30.75 -21.58 1.25
N ALA A 16 -30.87 -21.54 2.57
CA ALA A 16 -29.81 -21.10 3.45
C ALA A 16 -29.51 -22.27 4.39
N ASP A 17 -28.47 -23.05 4.06
CA ASP A 17 -27.76 -23.87 5.04
C ASP A 17 -27.00 -22.93 5.99
N VAL A 18 -27.71 -22.16 6.82
CA VAL A 18 -27.22 -21.54 8.06
C VAL A 18 -28.43 -21.39 8.99
N GLY A 19 -28.52 -22.25 10.00
CA GLY A 19 -29.65 -22.28 10.93
C GLY A 19 -29.68 -21.08 11.87
N GLY A 20 -30.80 -20.35 11.87
CA GLY A 20 -31.15 -19.29 12.81
C GLY A 20 -32.00 -18.22 12.15
N ALA A 21 -33.16 -17.89 12.74
CA ALA A 21 -33.86 -16.67 12.35
C ALA A 21 -33.01 -15.46 12.76
N PRO A 22 -32.80 -14.46 11.88
CA PRO A 22 -32.04 -13.25 12.20
C PRO A 22 -32.61 -12.55 13.45
N ALA A 23 -31.74 -12.04 14.31
CA ALA A 23 -32.16 -11.34 15.53
C ALA A 23 -33.04 -10.12 15.19
N PRO A 24 -33.94 -9.65 16.07
CA PRO A 24 -34.81 -8.50 15.78
C PRO A 24 -34.07 -7.19 15.45
N TRP A 25 -32.83 -7.06 15.90
CA TRP A 25 -31.95 -5.91 15.64
C TRP A 25 -30.99 -6.12 14.46
N ASP A 26 -31.07 -7.26 13.78
CA ASP A 26 -30.25 -7.58 12.62
C ASP A 26 -30.65 -6.70 11.42
N ASP A 27 -29.66 -6.29 10.63
CA ASP A 27 -29.86 -5.48 9.42
C ASP A 27 -30.74 -6.20 8.39
N PHE A 28 -30.82 -7.53 8.45
CA PHE A 28 -31.70 -8.36 7.63
C PHE A 28 -33.15 -7.84 7.52
N TRP A 29 -33.71 -7.28 8.61
CA TRP A 29 -35.09 -6.80 8.65
C TRP A 29 -35.30 -5.44 7.99
N TYR A 30 -34.22 -4.70 7.77
CA TYR A 30 -34.21 -3.33 7.24
C TYR A 30 -33.62 -3.25 5.84
N GLU A 31 -33.10 -4.36 5.32
CA GLU A 31 -32.76 -4.48 3.90
C GLU A 31 -34.02 -4.33 3.04
N PRO A 32 -33.94 -3.67 1.86
CA PRO A 32 -35.05 -3.62 0.91
C PRO A 32 -35.55 -5.04 0.63
N ALA A 33 -36.84 -5.28 0.86
CA ALA A 33 -37.47 -6.58 0.67
C ALA A 33 -37.20 -7.07 -0.77
N GLY A 34 -36.45 -8.18 -0.88
CA GLY A 34 -36.07 -8.78 -2.17
C GLY A 34 -34.72 -8.34 -2.72
N GLY A 35 -33.69 -8.18 -1.85
CA GLY A 35 -32.30 -7.93 -2.26
C GLY A 35 -31.94 -8.59 -3.59
N GLN A 36 -31.33 -7.83 -4.50
CA GLN A 36 -31.30 -8.18 -5.92
C GLN A 36 -30.74 -9.59 -6.14
N GLU A 37 -31.55 -10.43 -6.78
CA GLU A 37 -31.07 -11.71 -7.29
C GLU A 37 -30.14 -11.44 -8.47
N SER A 38 -28.90 -11.90 -8.35
CA SER A 38 -27.99 -11.93 -9.48
C SER A 38 -28.50 -12.88 -10.56
N SER A 39 -28.03 -12.70 -11.79
CA SER A 39 -28.30 -13.62 -12.90
C SER A 39 -27.84 -15.07 -12.62
N ALA A 40 -26.93 -15.25 -11.67
CA ALA A 40 -26.49 -16.56 -11.18
C ALA A 40 -27.43 -17.20 -10.14
N GLY A 41 -28.52 -16.53 -9.76
CA GLY A 41 -29.50 -17.01 -8.77
C GLY A 41 -29.07 -16.84 -7.31
N MET A 42 -27.99 -16.10 -7.04
CA MET A 42 -27.55 -15.76 -5.69
C MET A 42 -28.11 -14.41 -5.28
N ARG A 43 -28.71 -14.33 -4.08
CA ARG A 43 -29.15 -13.06 -3.47
C ARG A 43 -27.93 -12.25 -3.02
N VAL A 44 -27.84 -11.01 -3.49
CA VAL A 44 -26.75 -10.11 -3.15
C VAL A 44 -27.26 -8.95 -2.30
N THR A 45 -26.70 -8.85 -1.11
CA THR A 45 -26.95 -7.81 -0.10
C THR A 45 -25.62 -7.39 0.53
N PRO A 46 -25.52 -6.19 1.14
CA PRO A 46 -24.31 -5.75 1.83
C PRO A 46 -23.73 -6.81 2.79
N GLU A 47 -24.59 -7.50 3.55
CA GLU A 47 -24.16 -8.54 4.49
C GLU A 47 -23.67 -9.82 3.80
N THR A 48 -24.34 -10.25 2.73
CA THR A 48 -23.83 -11.40 1.94
C THR A 48 -22.52 -11.05 1.22
N SER A 49 -22.36 -9.82 0.75
CA SER A 49 -21.16 -9.37 0.05
C SER A 49 -19.96 -9.31 0.99
N LYS A 50 -20.13 -8.94 2.26
CA LYS A 50 -19.05 -9.03 3.28
C LYS A 50 -18.50 -10.44 3.47
N ARG A 51 -19.26 -11.48 3.11
CA ARG A 51 -18.79 -12.88 3.17
C ARG A 51 -17.76 -13.19 2.08
N LEU A 52 -17.70 -12.39 1.01
CA LEU A 52 -16.61 -12.44 0.04
C LEU A 52 -15.38 -11.77 0.66
N ALA A 53 -14.28 -12.52 0.77
CA ALA A 53 -13.03 -12.02 1.33
C ALA A 53 -12.54 -10.75 0.61
N MET A 54 -12.72 -10.67 -0.71
CA MET A 54 -12.29 -9.50 -1.50
C MET A 54 -13.08 -8.24 -1.21
N VAL A 55 -14.41 -8.35 -1.01
CA VAL A 55 -15.22 -7.17 -0.64
C VAL A 55 -14.82 -6.69 0.75
N LEU A 56 -14.66 -7.61 1.71
CA LEU A 56 -14.21 -7.27 3.06
C LEU A 56 -12.83 -6.60 3.03
N ALA A 57 -11.88 -7.12 2.24
CA ALA A 57 -10.55 -6.55 2.09
C ALA A 57 -10.60 -5.15 1.46
N CYS A 58 -11.35 -4.96 0.37
CA CYS A 58 -11.48 -3.66 -0.30
C CYS A 58 -12.07 -2.59 0.63
N VAL A 59 -13.19 -2.90 1.30
CA VAL A 59 -13.84 -2.00 2.26
C VAL A 59 -12.90 -1.68 3.42
N SER A 60 -12.17 -2.68 3.92
CA SER A 60 -11.20 -2.48 5.00
C SER A 60 -10.05 -1.58 4.57
N VAL A 61 -9.47 -1.78 3.39
CA VAL A 61 -8.37 -0.96 2.88
C VAL A 61 -8.81 0.48 2.69
N ARG A 62 -9.92 0.71 1.97
CA ARG A 62 -10.50 2.04 1.73
C ARG A 62 -10.84 2.77 3.03
N GLY A 63 -11.53 2.09 3.95
CA GLY A 63 -11.88 2.65 5.24
C GLY A 63 -10.65 3.02 6.07
N LYS A 64 -9.65 2.12 6.15
CA LYS A 64 -8.42 2.37 6.92
C LYS A 64 -7.65 3.57 6.38
N MET A 65 -7.56 3.71 5.06
CA MET A 65 -6.84 4.82 4.41
C MET A 65 -7.42 6.18 4.81
N ILE A 66 -8.75 6.32 4.86
CA ILE A 66 -9.38 7.57 5.35
C ILE A 66 -9.25 7.72 6.86
N ALA A 67 -9.39 6.62 7.60
CA ALA A 67 -9.40 6.66 9.06
C ALA A 67 -8.06 7.12 9.66
N ILE A 68 -6.92 6.76 9.06
CA ILE A 68 -5.59 7.15 9.55
C ILE A 68 -5.21 8.61 9.28
N GLN A 69 -5.89 9.29 8.35
CA GLN A 69 -5.48 10.61 7.92
C GLN A 69 -5.89 11.69 8.95
N PRO A 70 -4.98 12.62 9.29
CA PRO A 70 -5.33 13.78 10.09
C PRO A 70 -6.34 14.65 9.33
N PHE A 71 -7.52 14.83 9.92
CA PHE A 71 -8.56 15.72 9.39
C PHE A 71 -8.46 17.07 10.09
N LYS A 72 -7.93 18.08 9.39
CA LYS A 72 -7.66 19.41 9.94
C LYS A 72 -8.60 20.44 9.33
N ILE A 73 -9.11 21.36 10.15
CA ILE A 73 -9.77 22.57 9.66
C ILE A 73 -8.71 23.63 9.41
N ARG A 74 -8.79 24.31 8.27
CA ARG A 74 -7.87 25.36 7.85
C ARG A 74 -8.65 26.62 7.52
N THR A 75 -7.97 27.75 7.64
CA THR A 75 -8.44 29.07 7.21
C THR A 75 -7.36 29.73 6.37
N ASP A 76 -7.77 30.55 5.42
CA ASP A 76 -6.84 31.40 4.68
C ASP A 76 -6.51 32.64 5.51
N LEU A 77 -5.25 33.10 5.44
CA LEU A 77 -4.82 34.32 6.12
C LEU A 77 -5.02 35.55 5.24
N VAL A 78 -5.33 36.68 5.88
CA VAL A 78 -5.35 38.00 5.24
C VAL A 78 -3.90 38.37 4.90
N GLY A 79 -3.54 38.33 3.62
CA GLY A 79 -2.15 38.50 3.15
C GLY A 79 -1.58 37.28 2.41
N GLY A 80 -2.35 36.19 2.30
CA GLY A 80 -1.95 34.97 1.60
C GLY A 80 -1.43 33.89 2.56
N GLY A 81 -1.52 32.65 2.11
CA GLY A 81 -1.22 31.47 2.93
C GLY A 81 -2.42 30.95 3.71
N SER A 82 -2.22 29.82 4.39
CA SER A 82 -3.26 29.12 5.15
C SER A 82 -2.70 28.62 6.48
N ARG A 83 -3.50 28.71 7.55
CA ARG A 83 -3.18 28.12 8.86
C ARG A 83 -4.23 27.11 9.29
N THR A 84 -3.82 26.18 10.14
CA THR A 84 -4.76 25.28 10.83
C THR A 84 -5.55 26.08 11.86
N ALA A 85 -6.88 25.96 11.84
CA ALA A 85 -7.78 26.63 12.76
C ALA A 85 -8.10 25.72 13.96
N THR A 86 -7.16 25.62 14.90
CA THR A 86 -7.31 24.80 16.13
C THR A 86 -8.37 25.35 17.08
N GLU A 87 -8.67 26.64 17.00
CA GLU A 87 -9.67 27.33 17.83
C GLU A 87 -11.12 27.07 17.36
N HIS A 88 -11.32 26.47 16.19
CA HIS A 88 -12.66 26.24 15.66
C HIS A 88 -13.33 25.08 16.43
N PRO A 89 -14.60 25.19 16.89
CA PRO A 89 -15.26 24.14 17.69
C PRO A 89 -15.27 22.76 17.02
N LEU A 90 -15.46 22.71 15.70
CA LEU A 90 -15.43 21.46 14.92
C LEU A 90 -14.03 20.81 14.79
N TYR A 91 -12.95 21.49 15.16
CA TYR A 91 -11.60 20.95 15.02
C TYR A 91 -11.44 19.70 15.88
N GLU A 92 -11.80 19.79 17.17
CA GLU A 92 -11.70 18.66 18.10
C GLU A 92 -12.63 17.51 17.70
N LEU A 93 -13.83 17.84 17.22
CA LEU A 93 -14.84 16.88 16.75
C LEU A 93 -14.33 16.00 15.59
N LEU A 94 -13.70 16.61 14.58
CA LEU A 94 -13.22 15.90 13.39
C LEU A 94 -11.83 15.26 13.60
N TYR A 95 -10.97 15.90 14.39
CA TYR A 95 -9.60 15.46 14.60
C TYR A 95 -9.50 14.35 15.64
N SER A 96 -10.15 14.52 16.81
CA SER A 96 -9.93 13.69 18.00
C SER A 96 -11.08 12.74 18.28
N ARG A 97 -12.26 13.27 18.60
CA ARG A 97 -13.42 12.47 19.05
C ARG A 97 -14.73 13.05 18.51
N PRO A 98 -15.45 12.32 17.64
CA PRO A 98 -16.73 12.77 17.11
C PRO A 98 -17.88 12.57 18.09
N ASN A 99 -17.75 11.63 19.04
CA ASN A 99 -18.73 11.40 20.09
C ASN A 99 -18.03 10.82 21.34
N PRO A 100 -18.72 10.72 22.50
CA PRO A 100 -18.13 10.20 23.73
C PRO A 100 -17.68 8.73 23.66
N VAL A 101 -18.13 7.95 22.68
CA VAL A 101 -17.89 6.49 22.61
C VAL A 101 -16.78 6.13 21.64
N GLN A 102 -16.75 6.75 20.46
CA GLN A 102 -15.90 6.41 19.33
C GLN A 102 -14.70 7.35 19.23
N THR A 103 -13.58 6.81 18.74
CA THR A 103 -12.47 7.65 18.28
C THR A 103 -12.76 8.20 16.88
N ALA A 104 -12.04 9.24 16.46
CA ALA A 104 -12.17 9.73 15.10
C ALA A 104 -11.79 8.68 14.03
N TYR A 105 -10.90 7.74 14.37
CA TYR A 105 -10.58 6.60 13.53
C TYR A 105 -11.79 5.68 13.33
N ASP A 106 -12.43 5.24 14.41
CA ASP A 106 -13.56 4.31 14.36
C ASP A 106 -14.74 4.90 13.60
N PHE A 107 -15.03 6.18 13.84
CA PHE A 107 -16.10 6.90 13.16
C PHE A 107 -15.86 7.00 11.65
N ARG A 108 -14.66 7.45 11.23
CA ARG A 108 -14.32 7.56 9.80
C ARG A 108 -14.33 6.20 9.12
N TYR A 109 -13.78 5.19 9.80
CA TYR A 109 -13.77 3.82 9.29
C TYR A 109 -15.20 3.29 9.06
N MET A 110 -16.08 3.46 10.04
CA MET A 110 -17.46 3.00 9.96
C MET A 110 -18.29 3.76 8.94
N MET A 111 -18.18 5.09 8.91
CA MET A 111 -18.88 5.94 7.93
C MET A 111 -18.42 5.62 6.51
N ASN A 112 -17.12 5.42 6.28
CA ASN A 112 -16.63 5.03 4.96
C ASN A 112 -17.12 3.63 4.56
N ALA A 113 -17.16 2.68 5.50
CA ALA A 113 -17.73 1.36 5.23
C ALA A 113 -19.22 1.42 4.89
N HIS A 114 -20.00 2.30 5.52
CA HIS A 114 -21.39 2.56 5.15
C HIS A 114 -21.53 3.09 3.72
N VAL A 115 -20.69 4.06 3.33
CA VAL A 115 -20.64 4.57 1.95
C VAL A 115 -20.29 3.45 0.96
N ASP A 116 -19.22 2.70 1.21
CA ASP A 116 -18.76 1.66 0.28
C ASP A 116 -19.78 0.52 0.10
N LEU A 117 -20.50 0.15 1.18
CA LEU A 117 -21.46 -0.94 1.16
C LEU A 117 -22.85 -0.53 0.66
N ARG A 118 -23.33 0.66 1.04
CA ARG A 118 -24.73 1.10 0.85
C ARG A 118 -24.86 2.35 -0.02
N GLY A 119 -23.74 2.94 -0.45
CA GLY A 119 -23.68 4.19 -1.22
C GLY A 119 -23.92 5.45 -0.39
N ASN A 120 -24.33 5.30 0.87
CA ASN A 120 -24.73 6.39 1.75
C ASN A 120 -24.26 6.12 3.17
N ALA A 121 -23.83 7.18 3.86
CA ALA A 121 -23.62 7.15 5.30
C ALA A 121 -24.19 8.40 5.95
N TYR A 122 -24.80 8.22 7.12
CA TYR A 122 -25.51 9.27 7.84
C TYR A 122 -24.96 9.40 9.24
N ALA A 123 -24.83 10.63 9.74
CA ALA A 123 -24.62 10.88 11.15
C ALA A 123 -25.52 12.02 11.63
N LEU A 124 -26.14 11.84 12.79
CA LEU A 124 -26.91 12.88 13.47
C LEU A 124 -25.96 13.91 14.06
N LYS A 125 -26.23 15.18 13.79
CA LYS A 125 -25.54 16.33 14.37
C LYS A 125 -26.25 16.72 15.66
N VAL A 126 -25.57 16.57 16.78
CA VAL A 126 -26.07 17.05 18.07
C VAL A 126 -25.46 18.42 18.34
N PRO A 127 -26.27 19.47 18.47
CA PRO A 127 -25.76 20.80 18.80
C PRO A 127 -25.33 20.86 20.27
N GLY A 128 -24.20 21.52 20.51
CA GLY A 128 -23.72 21.84 21.86
C GLY A 128 -24.33 23.12 22.42
N PRO A 129 -23.93 23.51 23.64
CA PRO A 129 -24.41 24.74 24.30
C PRO A 129 -24.18 26.00 23.49
N ASP A 130 -23.10 26.04 22.70
CA ASP A 130 -22.70 27.19 21.88
C ASP A 130 -23.40 27.22 20.51
N GLY A 131 -24.33 26.29 20.24
CA GLY A 131 -25.05 26.17 18.98
C GLY A 131 -24.27 25.51 17.84
N PHE A 132 -22.95 25.33 17.98
CA PHE A 132 -22.14 24.51 17.07
C PHE A 132 -22.36 23.02 17.32
N VAL A 133 -22.13 22.19 16.30
CA VAL A 133 -22.21 20.72 16.44
C VAL A 133 -21.14 20.26 17.42
N SER A 134 -21.56 19.65 18.53
CA SER A 134 -20.65 19.10 19.55
C SER A 134 -20.45 17.59 19.41
N GLU A 135 -21.41 16.89 18.80
CA GLU A 135 -21.32 15.44 18.62
C GLU A 135 -21.88 14.98 17.26
N LEU A 136 -21.29 13.91 16.73
CA LEU A 136 -21.73 13.21 15.53
C LEU A 136 -22.03 11.75 15.89
N TRP A 137 -23.29 11.38 15.74
CA TRP A 137 -23.77 10.02 16.01
C TRP A 137 -24.12 9.30 14.72
N PRO A 138 -23.33 8.31 14.30
CA PRO A 138 -23.61 7.54 13.10
C PRO A 138 -24.97 6.84 13.17
N LEU A 139 -25.74 6.94 12.09
CA LEU A 139 -27.00 6.25 11.92
C LEU A 139 -26.82 5.14 10.89
N HIS A 140 -27.38 3.96 11.19
CA HIS A 140 -27.28 2.84 10.27
C HIS A 140 -28.05 3.13 8.97
N PRO A 141 -27.44 3.06 7.77
CA PRO A 141 -28.10 3.55 6.55
C PRO A 141 -29.34 2.75 6.15
N ASP A 142 -29.45 1.46 6.50
CA ASP A 142 -30.65 0.66 6.19
C ASP A 142 -31.88 1.12 6.99
N ARG A 143 -31.68 1.86 8.08
CA ARG A 143 -32.76 2.39 8.93
C ARG A 143 -33.11 3.84 8.60
N VAL A 144 -32.47 4.42 7.57
CA VAL A 144 -32.71 5.78 7.14
C VAL A 144 -33.40 5.76 5.79
N LYS A 145 -34.60 6.34 5.74
CA LYS A 145 -35.33 6.58 4.50
C LYS A 145 -35.33 8.06 4.18
N VAL A 146 -34.92 8.42 2.98
CA VAL A 146 -34.93 9.81 2.51
C VAL A 146 -36.20 10.09 1.72
N GLU A 147 -36.99 11.05 2.20
CA GLU A 147 -38.19 11.53 1.51
C GLU A 147 -37.97 12.98 1.07
N VAL A 148 -38.31 13.32 -0.17
CA VAL A 148 -38.15 14.69 -0.68
C VAL A 148 -39.50 15.39 -0.64
N LEU A 149 -39.55 16.53 0.05
CA LEU A 149 -40.73 17.38 0.07
C LEU A 149 -40.96 17.99 -1.33
N PRO A 150 -42.10 17.73 -2.01
CA PRO A 150 -42.30 18.16 -3.40
C PRO A 150 -42.25 19.68 -3.60
N LYS A 151 -42.69 20.46 -2.61
CA LYS A 151 -42.79 21.93 -2.70
C LYS A 151 -41.45 22.64 -2.46
N THR A 152 -40.70 22.22 -1.45
CA THR A 152 -39.46 22.87 -1.04
C THR A 152 -38.22 22.21 -1.61
N ARG A 153 -38.36 21.02 -2.21
CA ARG A 153 -37.25 20.17 -2.69
C ARG A 153 -36.22 19.89 -1.59
N ARG A 154 -36.64 19.91 -0.32
CA ARG A 154 -35.76 19.59 0.81
C ARG A 154 -35.90 18.11 1.19
N PRO A 155 -34.80 17.39 1.44
CA PRO A 155 -34.86 16.04 1.96
C PRO A 155 -35.24 16.06 3.44
N ILE A 156 -36.13 15.14 3.83
CA ILE A 156 -36.40 14.73 5.20
C ILE A 156 -35.81 13.33 5.36
N TYR A 157 -35.06 13.14 6.44
CA TYR A 157 -34.52 11.84 6.82
C TYR A 157 -35.45 11.23 7.87
N VAL A 158 -36.06 10.11 7.52
CA VAL A 158 -36.90 9.32 8.41
C VAL A 158 -36.03 8.20 8.96
N TYR A 159 -35.78 8.20 10.26
CA TYR A 159 -34.93 7.23 10.93
C TYR A 159 -35.75 6.37 11.89
N ASP A 160 -35.67 5.05 11.72
CA ASP A 160 -36.29 4.10 12.64
C ASP A 160 -35.29 3.77 13.76
N ASN A 161 -35.50 4.40 14.92
CA ASN A 161 -34.58 4.31 16.04
C ASN A 161 -34.75 2.97 16.80
N PRO A 162 -33.72 2.10 16.84
CA PRO A 162 -33.80 0.80 17.49
C PRO A 162 -33.83 0.87 19.03
N LEU A 163 -33.35 1.98 19.61
CA LEU A 163 -33.26 2.13 21.07
C LEU A 163 -34.60 2.58 21.65
N THR A 164 -35.30 3.46 20.94
CA THR A 164 -36.59 4.03 21.38
C THR A 164 -37.79 3.33 20.72
N ASN A 165 -37.57 2.53 19.67
CA ASN A 165 -38.61 1.96 18.80
C ASN A 165 -39.58 3.02 18.23
N GLN A 166 -39.07 4.23 17.98
CA GLN A 166 -39.83 5.33 17.41
C GLN A 166 -39.22 5.75 16.07
N THR A 167 -40.09 6.14 15.14
CA THR A 167 -39.68 6.74 13.88
C THR A 167 -39.47 8.24 14.09
N GLU A 168 -38.22 8.67 14.03
CA GLU A 168 -37.80 10.06 14.16
C GLU A 168 -37.64 10.69 12.77
N ARG A 169 -37.87 12.00 12.67
CA ARG A 169 -37.76 12.75 11.41
C ARG A 169 -36.78 13.89 11.61
N PHE A 170 -35.74 13.91 10.78
CA PHE A 170 -34.70 14.91 10.81
C PHE A 170 -34.71 15.76 9.54
N VAL A 171 -34.41 17.05 9.71
CA VAL A 171 -34.20 17.96 8.58
C VAL A 171 -32.78 17.83 8.03
N GLN A 172 -32.54 18.41 6.85
CA GLN A 172 -31.23 18.37 6.20
C GLN A 172 -30.11 18.97 7.08
N GLU A 173 -30.45 20.01 7.83
CA GLU A 173 -29.53 20.72 8.70
C GLU A 173 -29.14 19.92 9.96
N GLU A 174 -29.82 18.81 10.27
CA GLU A 174 -29.54 17.94 11.43
C GLU A 174 -28.72 16.69 11.06
N ILE A 175 -28.59 16.38 9.77
CA ILE A 175 -27.89 15.18 9.29
C ILE A 175 -26.60 15.55 8.54
N PHE A 176 -25.52 14.87 8.87
CA PHE A 176 -24.30 14.80 8.06
C PHE A 176 -24.42 13.61 7.11
N HIS A 177 -24.39 13.86 5.79
CA HIS A 177 -24.65 12.84 4.77
C HIS A 177 -23.47 12.66 3.81
N LEU A 178 -22.81 11.52 3.86
CA LEU A 178 -21.84 11.11 2.85
C LEU A 178 -22.52 10.31 1.75
N ARG A 179 -22.15 10.61 0.50
CA ARG A 179 -22.73 10.02 -0.72
C ARG A 179 -21.63 9.60 -1.66
N ASP A 180 -21.68 8.36 -2.11
CA ASP A 180 -20.87 7.88 -3.23
C ASP A 180 -21.53 8.25 -4.57
N TRP A 181 -21.11 7.57 -5.65
CA TRP A 181 -21.75 7.56 -6.97
C TRP A 181 -23.26 7.71 -6.88
N SER A 182 -23.84 8.61 -7.67
CA SER A 182 -25.24 8.99 -7.51
C SER A 182 -25.88 9.36 -8.84
N ASP A 183 -27.04 8.76 -9.14
CA ASP A 183 -27.90 9.14 -10.27
C ASP A 183 -28.96 10.19 -9.86
N SER A 184 -29.08 10.46 -8.56
CA SER A 184 -30.07 11.39 -7.99
C SER A 184 -29.40 12.32 -7.01
N ILE A 185 -29.59 13.63 -7.16
CA ILE A 185 -28.96 14.66 -6.31
C ILE A 185 -29.17 14.49 -4.80
N TRP A 186 -30.04 13.58 -4.36
CA TRP A 186 -30.36 13.29 -2.95
C TRP A 186 -29.67 12.03 -2.41
N LEU A 187 -29.46 10.98 -3.21
CA LEU A 187 -29.06 9.66 -2.74
C LEU A 187 -27.89 9.10 -3.53
N GLY A 188 -26.88 8.58 -2.83
CA GLY A 188 -25.86 7.73 -3.42
C GLY A 188 -26.40 6.33 -3.75
N GLN A 189 -25.73 5.64 -4.66
CA GLN A 189 -25.96 4.26 -5.03
C GLN A 189 -24.80 3.40 -4.54
N SER A 190 -25.14 2.19 -4.06
CA SER A 190 -24.15 1.21 -3.65
C SER A 190 -23.43 0.62 -4.87
N ARG A 191 -22.10 0.59 -4.81
CA ARG A 191 -21.25 -0.11 -5.80
C ARG A 191 -21.58 -1.59 -5.89
N ILE A 192 -21.95 -2.21 -4.76
CA ILE A 192 -22.37 -3.61 -4.69
C ILE A 192 -23.66 -3.82 -5.49
N ARG A 193 -24.61 -2.89 -5.36
CA ARG A 193 -25.89 -2.96 -6.09
C ARG A 193 -25.68 -2.80 -7.60
N MET A 194 -24.81 -1.88 -8.01
CA MET A 194 -24.46 -1.73 -9.42
C MET A 194 -23.72 -2.96 -9.97
N GLY A 195 -22.89 -3.61 -9.14
CA GLY A 195 -22.11 -4.80 -9.48
C GLY A 195 -22.75 -6.15 -9.12
N VAL A 196 -24.08 -6.21 -9.01
CA VAL A 196 -24.79 -7.38 -8.44
C VAL A 196 -24.43 -8.70 -9.14
N ASP A 197 -24.30 -8.72 -10.46
CA ASP A 197 -23.99 -9.94 -11.21
C ASP A 197 -22.57 -10.46 -10.95
N VAL A 198 -21.60 -9.56 -10.79
CA VAL A 198 -20.21 -9.91 -10.48
C VAL A 198 -20.11 -10.50 -9.08
N MET A 199 -20.76 -9.86 -8.11
CA MET A 199 -20.81 -10.33 -6.72
C MET A 199 -21.55 -11.67 -6.63
N GLY A 200 -22.66 -11.80 -7.36
CA GLY A 200 -23.45 -13.02 -7.42
C GLY A 200 -22.70 -14.19 -8.04
N LEU A 201 -21.94 -13.95 -9.11
CA LEU A 201 -21.07 -14.96 -9.74
C LEU A 201 -19.97 -15.42 -8.78
N ALA A 202 -19.34 -14.49 -8.06
CA ALA A 202 -18.32 -14.81 -7.06
C ALA A 202 -18.90 -15.65 -5.90
N LEU A 203 -20.07 -15.26 -5.38
CA LEU A 203 -20.78 -16.01 -4.34
C LEU A 203 -21.19 -17.41 -4.82
N ALA A 204 -21.71 -17.52 -6.05
CA ALA A 204 -22.10 -18.80 -6.65
C ALA A 204 -20.89 -19.73 -6.80
N ARG A 205 -19.74 -19.19 -7.22
CA ARG A 205 -18.50 -19.96 -7.31
C ARG A 205 -18.02 -20.42 -5.94
N GLN A 206 -18.01 -19.54 -4.94
CA GLN A 206 -17.63 -19.90 -3.58
C GLN A 206 -18.53 -21.00 -2.99
N ASP A 207 -19.85 -20.89 -3.18
CA ASP A 207 -20.81 -21.91 -2.75
C ASP A 207 -20.65 -23.24 -3.51
N TYR A 208 -20.44 -23.20 -4.83
CA TYR A 208 -20.13 -24.39 -5.63
C TYR A 208 -18.86 -25.08 -5.13
N THR A 209 -17.76 -24.34 -4.97
CA THR A 209 -16.48 -24.85 -4.47
C THR A 209 -16.62 -25.40 -3.05
N ALA A 210 -17.35 -24.73 -2.16
CA ALA A 210 -17.61 -25.21 -0.81
C ALA A 210 -18.39 -26.53 -0.81
N ARG A 211 -19.42 -26.67 -1.66
CA ARG A 211 -20.18 -27.93 -1.80
C ARG A 211 -19.36 -29.05 -2.40
N TRP A 212 -18.52 -28.74 -3.39
CA TRP A 212 -17.61 -29.70 -4.00
C TRP A 212 -16.57 -30.21 -2.98
N LEU A 213 -15.95 -29.31 -2.22
CA LEU A 213 -15.02 -29.65 -1.14
C LEU A 213 -15.71 -30.39 0.01
N LYS A 214 -16.94 -30.01 0.39
CA LYS A 214 -17.77 -30.73 1.37
C LYS A 214 -18.06 -32.18 0.96
N ASN A 215 -17.95 -32.49 -0.33
CA ASN A 215 -18.10 -33.83 -0.90
C ASN A 215 -16.74 -34.48 -1.23
N ASP A 216 -15.67 -34.11 -0.52
CA ASP A 216 -14.30 -34.63 -0.69
C ASP A 216 -13.76 -34.47 -2.12
N ALA A 217 -14.19 -33.43 -2.83
CA ALA A 217 -13.81 -33.17 -4.23
C ALA A 217 -14.16 -34.33 -5.19
N ARG A 218 -15.08 -35.22 -4.80
CA ARG A 218 -15.46 -36.38 -5.61
C ARG A 218 -16.62 -36.06 -6.53
N THR A 219 -16.58 -36.69 -7.68
CA THR A 219 -17.62 -36.60 -8.69
C THR A 219 -18.70 -37.64 -8.44
N GLY A 220 -19.89 -37.41 -8.99
CA GLY A 220 -20.97 -38.38 -8.91
C GLY A 220 -20.57 -39.73 -9.54
N LEU A 221 -20.96 -40.82 -8.88
CA LEU A 221 -20.88 -42.17 -9.45
C LEU A 221 -22.14 -42.43 -10.27
N VAL A 222 -21.96 -42.89 -11.50
CA VAL A 222 -23.04 -43.39 -12.34
C VAL A 222 -22.92 -44.91 -12.38
N PHE A 223 -23.95 -45.58 -11.88
CA PHE A 223 -24.08 -47.03 -11.99
C PHE A 223 -24.78 -47.36 -13.30
N SER A 224 -24.19 -48.24 -14.10
CA SER A 224 -24.75 -48.68 -15.38
C SER A 224 -24.77 -50.20 -15.46
N GLY A 225 -25.84 -50.76 -16.04
CA GLY A 225 -26.08 -52.20 -16.08
C GLY A 225 -26.78 -52.73 -14.82
N GLY A 226 -27.11 -54.03 -14.83
CA GLY A 226 -27.79 -54.74 -13.74
C GLY A 226 -29.31 -54.81 -13.87
N ASN A 227 -29.89 -55.99 -13.65
CA ASN A 227 -31.33 -56.19 -13.50
C ASN A 227 -31.63 -56.52 -12.03
N PHE A 228 -32.48 -55.72 -11.38
CA PHE A 228 -33.06 -56.07 -10.09
C PHE A 228 -34.20 -57.06 -10.31
N LYS A 229 -34.26 -58.12 -9.49
CA LYS A 229 -35.34 -59.13 -9.55
C LYS A 229 -36.63 -58.60 -8.93
N THR A 230 -36.53 -57.70 -7.96
CA THR A 230 -37.64 -57.15 -7.18
C THR A 230 -37.46 -55.65 -6.96
N LYS A 231 -38.56 -54.89 -6.83
CA LYS A 231 -38.50 -53.46 -6.50
C LYS A 231 -37.89 -53.19 -5.10
N ASP A 232 -38.02 -54.14 -4.19
CA ASP A 232 -37.43 -54.04 -2.85
C ASP A 232 -35.90 -54.13 -2.89
N ASP A 233 -35.34 -54.99 -3.74
CA ASP A 233 -33.89 -55.12 -3.94
C ASP A 233 -33.27 -53.84 -4.52
N GLU A 234 -34.01 -53.14 -5.40
CA GLU A 234 -33.61 -51.84 -5.96
C GLU A 234 -33.58 -50.75 -4.87
N LEU A 235 -34.60 -50.71 -4.02
CA LEU A 235 -34.67 -49.74 -2.92
C LEU A 235 -33.59 -49.98 -1.87
N ASP A 236 -33.29 -51.24 -1.55
CA ASP A 236 -32.23 -51.59 -0.61
C ASP A 236 -30.84 -51.29 -1.19
N PHE A 237 -30.66 -51.47 -2.50
CA PHE A 237 -29.45 -51.00 -3.19
C PHE A 237 -29.31 -49.48 -3.10
N ILE A 238 -30.36 -48.70 -3.43
CA ILE A 238 -30.33 -47.23 -3.31
C ILE A 238 -30.00 -46.80 -1.88
N ARG A 239 -30.60 -47.43 -0.86
CA ARG A 239 -30.32 -47.16 0.55
C ARG A 239 -28.87 -47.49 0.93
N SER A 240 -28.34 -48.61 0.48
CA SER A 240 -26.94 -48.99 0.74
C SER A 240 -25.95 -48.05 0.07
N VAL A 241 -26.24 -47.59 -1.15
CA VAL A 241 -25.44 -46.56 -1.85
C VAL A 241 -25.53 -45.22 -1.13
N GLN A 242 -26.71 -44.79 -0.70
CA GLN A 242 -26.88 -43.55 0.06
C GLN A 242 -26.18 -43.61 1.42
N ALA A 243 -26.30 -44.72 2.15
CA ALA A 243 -25.66 -44.92 3.44
C ALA A 243 -24.14 -45.00 3.32
N GLY A 244 -23.62 -45.69 2.29
CA GLY A 244 -22.18 -45.80 2.07
C GLY A 244 -21.53 -44.51 1.54
N ASN A 245 -22.29 -43.60 0.93
CA ASN A 245 -21.80 -42.29 0.46
C ASN A 245 -22.15 -41.12 1.41
N ALA A 246 -22.74 -41.40 2.59
CA ALA A 246 -23.10 -40.36 3.57
C ALA A 246 -22.03 -40.17 4.66
N GLY A 247 -21.90 -38.94 5.14
CA GLY A 247 -21.13 -38.60 6.34
C GLY A 247 -19.67 -39.07 6.31
N LYS A 248 -19.23 -39.78 7.35
CA LYS A 248 -17.86 -40.33 7.49
C LYS A 248 -17.59 -41.57 6.65
N HIS A 249 -18.61 -42.14 5.98
CA HIS A 249 -18.47 -43.34 5.16
C HIS A 249 -18.13 -43.02 3.70
N ARG A 250 -18.11 -41.72 3.34
CA ARG A 250 -17.72 -41.21 2.02
C ARG A 250 -16.42 -41.86 1.55
N GLY A 251 -16.48 -42.42 0.35
CA GLY A 251 -15.32 -42.97 -0.33
C GLY A 251 -14.91 -44.39 0.05
N ARG A 252 -15.74 -45.12 0.79
CA ARG A 252 -15.59 -46.57 0.95
C ARG A 252 -15.92 -47.29 -0.35
N ALA A 253 -15.18 -48.39 -0.61
CA ALA A 253 -15.51 -49.29 -1.71
C ALA A 253 -16.90 -49.92 -1.47
N MET A 254 -17.77 -49.81 -2.47
CA MET A 254 -19.10 -50.41 -2.45
C MET A 254 -19.09 -51.76 -3.16
N MET A 255 -19.81 -52.73 -2.61
CA MET A 255 -20.03 -54.00 -3.29
C MET A 255 -21.13 -53.83 -4.34
N LEU A 256 -20.82 -54.14 -5.59
CA LEU A 256 -21.74 -54.01 -6.71
C LEU A 256 -22.45 -55.34 -6.98
N PRO A 257 -23.77 -55.33 -7.25
CA PRO A 257 -24.49 -56.50 -7.76
C PRO A 257 -23.87 -57.01 -9.07
N LEU A 258 -23.98 -58.32 -9.29
CA LEU A 258 -23.39 -58.97 -10.46
C LEU A 258 -23.92 -58.33 -11.77
N GLY A 259 -23.01 -57.81 -12.60
CA GLY A 259 -23.36 -57.16 -13.87
C GLY A 259 -23.62 -55.65 -13.80
N MET A 260 -23.40 -55.00 -12.65
CA MET A 260 -23.33 -53.53 -12.56
C MET A 260 -21.90 -53.04 -12.65
N ASP A 261 -21.70 -51.98 -13.42
CA ASP A 261 -20.44 -51.25 -13.51
C ASP A 261 -20.61 -49.84 -12.92
N ALA A 262 -19.62 -49.39 -12.14
CA ALA A 262 -19.60 -48.07 -11.52
C ALA A 262 -18.62 -47.16 -12.24
N LYS A 263 -19.13 -46.19 -12.99
CA LYS A 263 -18.32 -45.21 -13.69
C LYS A 263 -18.29 -43.91 -12.90
N SER A 264 -17.09 -43.49 -12.51
CA SER A 264 -16.90 -42.12 -12.03
C SER A 264 -16.99 -41.16 -13.21
N LEU A 265 -17.86 -40.16 -13.12
CA LEU A 265 -17.81 -39.05 -14.06
C LEU A 265 -16.46 -38.34 -13.86
N SER A 266 -15.54 -38.38 -14.82
CA SER A 266 -14.31 -37.61 -14.70
C SER A 266 -14.65 -36.13 -14.85
N VAL A 267 -14.34 -35.34 -13.82
CA VAL A 267 -14.25 -33.90 -13.98
C VAL A 267 -12.86 -33.64 -14.55
N THR A 268 -12.83 -33.32 -15.85
CA THR A 268 -11.67 -32.77 -16.61
C THR A 268 -11.20 -31.45 -15.95
N PRO A 269 -10.12 -30.74 -16.38
CA PRO A 269 -9.35 -29.80 -15.54
C PRO A 269 -10.07 -28.49 -15.17
N VAL A 270 -11.17 -28.61 -14.44
CA VAL A 270 -12.04 -27.57 -13.90
C VAL A 270 -11.37 -26.90 -12.72
N ASP A 271 -10.48 -27.58 -11.99
CA ASP A 271 -9.83 -27.02 -10.81
C ASP A 271 -8.93 -25.81 -11.17
N GLY A 272 -8.16 -25.93 -12.26
CA GLY A 272 -7.38 -24.80 -12.79
C GLY A 272 -8.26 -23.66 -13.28
N GLN A 273 -9.33 -23.98 -14.01
CA GLN A 273 -10.27 -23.00 -14.56
C GLN A 273 -11.13 -22.30 -13.48
N LEU A 274 -11.46 -22.99 -12.39
CA LEU A 274 -12.19 -22.42 -11.25
C LEU A 274 -11.31 -21.45 -10.48
N LEU A 275 -10.02 -21.78 -10.29
CA LEU A 275 -9.05 -20.88 -9.67
C LEU A 275 -8.81 -19.63 -10.53
N GLU A 276 -8.60 -19.81 -11.83
CA GLU A 276 -8.48 -18.69 -12.79
C GLU A 276 -9.74 -17.83 -12.83
N GLY A 277 -10.92 -18.46 -12.87
CA GLY A 277 -12.20 -17.78 -12.78
C GLY A 277 -12.34 -17.00 -11.47
N GLY A 278 -11.90 -17.58 -10.35
CA GLY A 278 -11.85 -16.93 -9.04
C GLY A 278 -11.04 -15.64 -9.08
N LYS A 279 -9.78 -15.72 -9.52
CA LYS A 279 -8.90 -14.55 -9.67
C LYS A 279 -9.50 -13.48 -10.57
N TYR A 280 -10.18 -13.89 -11.64
CA TYR A 280 -10.88 -12.97 -12.53
C TYR A 280 -12.03 -12.24 -11.83
N SER A 281 -12.88 -12.96 -11.10
CA SER A 281 -13.96 -12.35 -10.31
C SER A 281 -13.40 -11.43 -9.22
N ASP A 282 -12.33 -11.82 -8.54
CA ASP A 282 -11.67 -11.01 -7.52
C ASP A 282 -11.14 -9.70 -8.12
N THR A 283 -10.55 -9.75 -9.32
CA THR A 283 -10.08 -8.57 -10.05
C THR A 283 -11.25 -7.65 -10.45
N GLN A 284 -12.37 -8.21 -10.91
CA GLN A 284 -13.57 -7.43 -11.22
C GLN A 284 -14.15 -6.76 -9.96
N ILE A 285 -14.18 -7.46 -8.82
CA ILE A 285 -14.62 -6.90 -7.54
C ILE A 285 -13.74 -5.72 -7.14
N CYS A 286 -12.42 -5.86 -7.25
CA CYS A 286 -11.47 -4.76 -6.98
C CYS A 286 -11.74 -3.56 -7.89
N SER A 287 -11.99 -3.80 -9.18
CA SER A 287 -12.31 -2.75 -10.15
C SER A 287 -13.61 -2.00 -9.80
N ILE A 288 -14.67 -2.73 -9.43
CA ILE A 288 -15.96 -2.12 -9.00
C ILE A 288 -15.76 -1.26 -7.76
N MET A 289 -15.00 -1.76 -6.77
CA MET A 289 -14.72 -1.04 -5.53
C MET A 289 -13.69 0.09 -5.72
N GLY A 290 -13.08 0.21 -6.90
CA GLY A 290 -12.06 1.21 -7.19
C GLY A 290 -10.80 1.03 -6.35
N VAL A 291 -10.42 -0.22 -6.04
CA VAL A 291 -9.19 -0.57 -5.31
C VAL A 291 -8.26 -1.31 -6.26
N LEU A 292 -6.98 -1.00 -6.23
CA LEU A 292 -6.01 -1.70 -7.06
C LEU A 292 -5.74 -3.11 -6.47
N PRO A 293 -5.67 -4.18 -7.31
CA PRO A 293 -5.52 -5.56 -6.82
C PRO A 293 -4.31 -5.80 -5.91
N HIS A 294 -3.19 -5.10 -6.15
CA HIS A 294 -1.99 -5.24 -5.32
C HIS A 294 -2.20 -4.78 -3.86
N MET A 295 -3.14 -3.87 -3.60
CA MET A 295 -3.45 -3.37 -2.24
C MET A 295 -4.18 -4.41 -1.38
N VAL A 296 -4.84 -5.38 -2.01
CA VAL A 296 -5.53 -6.48 -1.34
C VAL A 296 -4.76 -7.79 -1.42
N GLY A 297 -3.50 -7.75 -1.89
CA GLY A 297 -2.61 -8.92 -1.94
C GLY A 297 -2.88 -9.86 -3.10
N ILE A 298 -3.58 -9.43 -4.15
CA ILE A 298 -3.71 -10.22 -5.38
C ILE A 298 -2.44 -10.00 -6.20
N ASP A 299 -1.62 -11.04 -6.28
CA ASP A 299 -0.44 -11.05 -7.14
C ASP A 299 -0.87 -11.18 -8.62
N SER A 300 -0.35 -10.30 -9.47
CA SER A 300 -0.58 -10.32 -10.92
C SER A 300 0.23 -11.42 -11.64
N GLY A 301 0.90 -12.29 -10.88
CA GLY A 301 1.62 -13.46 -11.39
C GLY A 301 3.01 -13.14 -11.96
N LYS A 302 3.43 -11.88 -11.88
CA LYS A 302 4.80 -11.45 -12.15
C LYS A 302 5.35 -10.85 -10.87
N ALA A 303 6.53 -11.29 -10.44
CA ALA A 303 7.23 -10.72 -9.30
C ALA A 303 7.34 -9.20 -9.48
N ALA A 304 6.57 -8.44 -8.71
CA ALA A 304 6.63 -6.99 -8.72
C ALA A 304 8.00 -6.56 -8.20
N THR A 305 8.80 -5.89 -9.03
CA THR A 305 10.04 -5.26 -8.58
C THR A 305 9.72 -4.08 -7.67
N PHE A 306 10.61 -3.74 -6.73
CA PHE A 306 10.38 -2.64 -5.77
C PHE A 306 9.99 -1.31 -6.44
N ALA A 307 10.61 -0.97 -7.58
CA ALA A 307 10.28 0.23 -8.36
C ALA A 307 8.86 0.20 -8.95
N SER A 308 8.35 -0.99 -9.33
CA SER A 308 6.97 -1.12 -9.80
C SER A 308 5.96 -0.97 -8.67
N THR A 309 6.28 -1.45 -7.46
CA THR A 309 5.42 -1.33 -6.28
C THR A 309 5.25 0.12 -5.82
N GLU A 310 6.31 0.94 -5.87
CA GLU A 310 6.23 2.36 -5.55
C GLU A 310 5.26 3.10 -6.48
N GLN A 311 5.36 2.85 -7.79
CA GLN A 311 4.42 3.41 -8.77
C GLN A 311 2.98 2.98 -8.52
N PHE A 312 2.76 1.72 -8.13
CA PHE A 312 1.42 1.24 -7.77
C PHE A 312 0.86 1.90 -6.50
N ASN A 313 1.70 2.18 -5.50
CA ASN A 313 1.32 2.93 -4.30
C ASN A 313 0.93 4.38 -4.65
N ILE A 314 1.70 5.05 -5.51
CA ILE A 314 1.37 6.40 -6.00
C ILE A 314 0.05 6.39 -6.76
N MET A 315 -0.16 5.41 -7.65
CA MET A 315 -1.41 5.23 -8.39
C MET A 315 -2.60 5.06 -7.43
N ASN A 316 -2.45 4.25 -6.37
CA ASN A 316 -3.49 4.10 -5.36
C ASN A 316 -3.77 5.41 -4.61
N ALA A 317 -2.74 6.14 -4.21
CA ALA A 317 -2.90 7.42 -3.52
C ALA A 317 -3.66 8.43 -4.40
N GLN A 318 -3.33 8.50 -5.69
CA GLN A 318 -3.91 9.46 -6.63
C GLN A 318 -5.34 9.10 -7.07
N TYR A 319 -5.61 7.83 -7.40
CA TYR A 319 -6.89 7.45 -8.01
C TYR A 319 -7.90 6.85 -7.02
N THR A 320 -7.44 6.26 -5.92
CA THR A 320 -8.33 5.70 -4.89
C THR A 320 -8.54 6.70 -3.75
N VAL A 321 -7.44 7.12 -3.11
CA VAL A 321 -7.52 7.83 -1.83
C VAL A 321 -7.86 9.31 -2.02
N HIS A 322 -7.23 9.99 -2.98
CA HIS A 322 -7.44 11.43 -3.17
C HIS A 322 -8.90 11.81 -3.50
N PRO A 323 -9.62 11.11 -4.40
CA PRO A 323 -11.05 11.38 -4.63
C PRO A 323 -11.92 11.14 -3.39
N MET A 324 -11.58 10.13 -2.58
CA MET A 324 -12.28 9.89 -1.32
C MET A 324 -12.04 11.01 -0.32
N ASN A 325 -10.82 11.56 -0.24
CA ASN A 325 -10.54 12.73 0.60
C ASN A 325 -11.39 13.92 0.18
N ILE A 326 -11.45 14.22 -1.11
CA ILE A 326 -12.28 15.32 -1.63
C ILE A 326 -13.75 15.12 -1.30
N MET A 327 -14.28 13.90 -1.44
CA MET A 327 -15.67 13.58 -1.06
C MET A 327 -15.94 13.94 0.42
N TRP A 328 -15.03 13.55 1.32
CA TRP A 328 -15.14 13.87 2.75
C TRP A 328 -15.00 15.37 3.03
N GLU A 329 -13.98 16.03 2.45
CA GLU A 329 -13.74 17.47 2.61
C GLU A 329 -14.95 18.30 2.16
N GLN A 330 -15.51 17.98 0.98
CA GLN A 330 -16.67 18.67 0.42
C GLN A 330 -17.96 18.38 1.20
N ALA A 331 -18.13 17.16 1.73
CA ALA A 331 -19.28 16.85 2.58
C ALA A 331 -19.23 17.61 3.91
N VAL A 332 -18.06 17.71 4.54
CA VAL A 332 -17.87 18.52 5.75
C VAL A 332 -18.13 20.00 5.45
N GLN A 333 -17.63 20.50 4.32
CA GLN A 333 -17.89 21.87 3.88
C GLN A 333 -19.38 22.15 3.71
N ARG A 334 -20.14 21.18 3.16
CA ARG A 334 -21.56 21.34 2.88
C ARG A 334 -22.44 21.27 4.13
N ASP A 335 -22.16 20.35 5.04
CA ASP A 335 -23.10 19.97 6.10
C ASP A 335 -22.70 20.46 7.51
N LEU A 336 -21.41 20.75 7.74
CA LEU A 336 -20.88 21.10 9.06
C LEU A 336 -20.35 22.54 9.12
N LEU A 337 -19.71 23.02 8.06
CA LEU A 337 -19.14 24.37 8.03
C LEU A 337 -20.16 25.38 7.45
N ALA A 338 -20.57 26.34 8.25
CA ALA A 338 -21.44 27.43 7.81
C ALA A 338 -20.68 28.59 7.15
N ASP A 339 -19.42 28.81 7.54
CA ASP A 339 -18.58 29.91 7.08
C ASP A 339 -17.60 29.43 6.00
N SER A 340 -17.63 30.07 4.83
CA SER A 340 -16.77 29.74 3.69
C SER A 340 -15.30 30.09 3.88
N ARG A 341 -14.94 30.83 4.94
CA ARG A 341 -13.53 31.14 5.27
C ARG A 341 -12.77 29.92 5.78
N PHE A 342 -13.49 28.97 6.36
CA PHE A 342 -12.92 27.73 6.86
C PHE A 342 -13.17 26.61 5.86
N TYR A 343 -12.17 25.74 5.70
CA TYR A 343 -12.30 24.52 4.92
C TYR A 343 -11.63 23.34 5.63
N ALA A 344 -12.20 22.16 5.42
CA ALA A 344 -11.68 20.93 5.97
C ALA A 344 -10.66 20.33 4.98
N LYS A 345 -9.53 19.81 5.48
CA LYS A 345 -8.48 19.19 4.67
C LYS A 345 -7.95 17.92 5.31
N LEU A 346 -7.94 16.84 4.54
CA LEU A 346 -7.33 15.55 4.87
C LEU A 346 -5.90 15.52 4.34
N SER A 347 -4.94 15.36 5.25
CA SER A 347 -3.52 15.34 4.85
C SER A 347 -3.14 13.97 4.28
N MET A 348 -2.57 13.95 3.07
CA MET A 348 -1.98 12.74 2.48
C MET A 348 -0.55 12.47 2.97
N ALA A 349 0.05 13.39 3.72
CA ALA A 349 1.40 13.21 4.27
C ALA A 349 1.50 12.00 5.22
N ALA A 350 0.38 11.57 5.80
CA ALA A 350 0.33 10.37 6.66
C ALA A 350 0.80 9.10 5.94
N PHE A 351 0.61 8.97 4.63
CA PHE A 351 1.04 7.79 3.86
C PHE A 351 2.56 7.72 3.68
N LEU A 352 3.26 8.85 3.74
CA LEU A 352 4.71 8.93 3.58
C LEU A 352 5.47 8.51 4.84
N ARG A 353 4.79 8.27 5.99
CA ARG A 353 5.43 7.79 7.23
C ARG A 353 6.10 6.42 7.07
N GLY A 354 5.70 5.62 6.07
CA GLY A 354 6.29 4.31 5.80
C GLY A 354 7.63 4.35 5.06
N ASP A 355 7.93 5.42 4.32
CA ASP A 355 9.16 5.57 3.54
C ASP A 355 10.00 6.74 4.06
N ASN A 356 10.82 6.43 5.07
CA ASN A 356 11.73 7.40 5.66
C ASN A 356 12.77 7.91 4.66
N ALA A 357 13.28 7.08 3.74
CA ALA A 357 14.35 7.45 2.84
C ALA A 357 13.90 8.57 1.88
N THR A 358 12.79 8.35 1.18
CA THR A 358 12.23 9.35 0.25
C THR A 358 11.75 10.60 0.99
N ARG A 359 11.16 10.43 2.18
CA ARG A 359 10.69 11.54 3.01
C ARG A 359 11.82 12.46 3.48
N PHE A 360 12.91 11.90 4.02
CA PHE A 360 14.09 12.67 4.44
C PHE A 360 14.84 13.28 3.24
N ALA A 361 14.92 12.58 2.10
CA ALA A 361 15.46 13.16 0.87
C ALA A 361 14.65 14.40 0.42
N GLY A 362 13.31 14.31 0.47
CA GLY A 362 12.42 15.43 0.19
C GLY A 362 12.64 16.63 1.12
N TYR A 363 12.78 16.38 2.43
CA TYR A 363 13.12 17.45 3.38
C TYR A 363 14.50 18.07 3.12
N ALA A 364 15.51 17.26 2.77
CA ALA A 364 16.84 17.77 2.44
C ALA A 364 16.80 18.69 1.21
N THR A 365 16.10 18.28 0.14
CA THR A 365 15.87 19.13 -1.04
C THR A 365 15.08 20.39 -0.68
N ALA A 366 14.14 20.30 0.26
CA ALA A 366 13.33 21.44 0.67
C ALA A 366 14.13 22.51 1.43
N ILE A 367 15.00 22.08 2.35
CA ILE A 367 15.94 22.95 3.06
C ILE A 367 16.96 23.53 2.08
N GLN A 368 17.50 22.73 1.16
CA GLN A 368 18.48 23.18 0.18
C GLN A 368 17.94 24.28 -0.75
N ASN A 369 16.67 24.17 -1.13
CA ASN A 369 15.96 25.14 -1.97
C ASN A 369 15.35 26.30 -1.16
N SER A 370 15.64 26.38 0.14
CA SER A 370 15.24 27.49 1.03
C SER A 370 13.73 27.76 1.12
N TRP A 371 12.87 26.75 0.93
CA TRP A 371 11.41 26.92 1.11
C TRP A 371 10.87 26.30 2.40
N MET A 372 11.63 25.43 3.06
CA MET A 372 11.40 24.98 4.44
C MET A 372 12.61 25.32 5.31
N CYS A 373 12.37 25.64 6.58
CA CYS A 373 13.43 25.75 7.58
C CYS A 373 13.58 24.44 8.37
N PRO A 374 14.73 24.20 9.04
CA PRO A 374 14.91 23.03 9.90
C PRO A 374 13.84 22.86 10.98
N ASP A 375 13.31 23.95 11.55
CA ASP A 375 12.22 23.87 12.53
C ASP A 375 10.90 23.39 11.92
N ASP A 376 10.60 23.75 10.66
CA ASP A 376 9.40 23.25 9.97
C ASP A 376 9.45 21.72 9.81
N VAL A 377 10.63 21.18 9.48
CA VAL A 377 10.84 19.73 9.37
C VAL A 377 10.72 19.06 10.73
N ARG A 378 11.21 19.70 11.79
CA ARG A 378 11.09 19.18 13.16
C ARG A 378 9.63 19.16 13.61
N GLU A 379 8.86 20.21 13.33
CA GLU A 379 7.41 20.22 13.61
C GLU A 379 6.69 19.09 12.86
N LEU A 380 7.04 18.82 11.59
CA LEU A 380 6.45 17.74 10.81
C LEU A 380 6.80 16.33 11.33
N GLU A 381 7.98 16.17 11.94
CA GLU A 381 8.42 14.92 12.58
C GLU A 381 8.08 14.85 14.07
N ASP A 382 7.18 15.70 14.57
CA ASP A 382 6.74 15.74 15.96
C ASP A 382 7.92 15.98 16.96
N LEU A 383 8.95 16.72 16.53
CA LEU A 383 10.15 17.09 17.31
C LEU A 383 10.09 18.53 17.80
N ASN A 384 10.63 18.78 19.00
CA ASN A 384 10.74 20.14 19.55
C ASN A 384 11.65 21.02 18.67
N PRO A 385 11.31 22.32 18.48
CA PRO A 385 12.13 23.26 17.73
C PRO A 385 13.51 23.45 18.36
N ILE A 386 14.48 23.88 17.55
CA ILE A 386 15.84 24.12 18.01
C ILE A 386 15.86 25.33 18.95
N PRO A 387 16.49 25.24 20.14
CA PRO A 387 16.64 26.38 21.04
C PRO A 387 17.26 27.60 20.37
N ASN A 388 16.94 28.79 20.87
CA ASN A 388 17.50 30.07 20.41
C ASN A 388 17.12 30.48 18.98
N GLY A 389 16.08 29.88 18.38
CA GLY A 389 15.54 30.30 17.07
C GLY A 389 16.46 30.02 15.88
N GLN A 390 17.54 29.25 16.09
CA GLN A 390 18.47 28.87 15.03
C GLN A 390 17.83 27.99 13.95
N GLY A 391 16.75 27.29 14.27
CA GLY A 391 16.02 26.46 13.31
C GLY A 391 15.08 27.23 12.37
N LYS A 392 14.86 28.54 12.59
CA LYS A 392 14.08 29.43 11.69
C LYS A 392 14.93 30.06 10.57
N LEU A 393 16.22 29.74 10.51
CA LEU A 393 17.12 30.22 9.47
C LEU A 393 16.90 29.46 8.17
N PHE A 394 16.70 30.18 7.07
CA PHE A 394 16.64 29.61 5.72
C PHE A 394 18.06 29.46 5.17
N TRP A 395 18.47 28.21 4.96
CA TRP A 395 19.78 27.89 4.39
C TRP A 395 19.68 27.93 2.87
N ARG A 396 20.66 28.55 2.19
CA ARG A 396 20.77 28.56 0.73
C ARG A 396 22.13 28.01 0.33
N SER A 397 22.18 27.15 -0.68
CA SER A 397 23.46 26.73 -1.26
C SER A 397 24.18 27.94 -1.87
N ALA A 398 25.48 28.08 -1.57
CA ALA A 398 26.32 29.17 -2.08
C ALA A 398 26.36 29.25 -3.61
N ASN A 399 26.06 28.15 -4.31
CA ASN A 399 26.07 28.08 -5.76
C ASN A 399 24.86 28.77 -6.42
N LEU A 400 23.82 29.09 -5.65
CA LEU A 400 22.58 29.69 -6.14
C LEU A 400 22.53 31.21 -5.93
N LEU A 401 23.65 31.94 -5.86
CA LEU A 401 23.60 33.41 -5.70
C LEU A 401 22.89 34.09 -6.90
N PRO A 402 22.01 35.09 -6.67
CA PRO A 402 21.45 35.88 -7.75
C PRO A 402 22.57 36.58 -8.52
N LEU A 403 22.43 36.74 -9.83
CA LEU A 403 23.47 37.31 -10.70
C LEU A 403 23.97 38.69 -10.22
N SER A 404 23.10 39.44 -9.54
CA SER A 404 23.41 40.73 -8.91
C SER A 404 24.41 40.65 -7.75
N GLN A 405 24.52 39.50 -7.08
CA GLN A 405 25.42 39.28 -5.94
C GLN A 405 26.75 38.64 -6.33
N LEU A 406 26.92 38.22 -7.59
CA LEU A 406 28.21 37.72 -8.13
C LEU A 406 29.26 38.84 -8.29
N VAL A 407 28.87 40.12 -8.15
CA VAL A 407 29.74 41.30 -8.40
C VAL A 407 30.29 41.93 -7.10
N ALA A 408 29.92 41.44 -5.91
CA ALA A 408 30.46 42.00 -4.66
C ALA A 408 31.66 41.16 -4.18
N PRO A 409 32.92 41.61 -4.34
CA PRO A 409 34.03 41.00 -3.64
C PRO A 409 33.85 41.26 -2.14
N SER A 410 34.06 40.19 -1.37
CA SER A 410 34.14 40.15 0.10
C SER A 410 34.84 41.38 0.68
N GLN A 411 34.09 42.27 1.32
CA GLN A 411 34.67 43.26 2.22
C GLN A 411 34.97 42.57 3.55
N ILE A 412 36.20 42.06 3.66
CA ILE A 412 36.83 41.86 4.96
C ILE A 412 37.04 43.27 5.52
N VAL A 413 36.22 43.64 6.51
CA VAL A 413 36.42 44.88 7.26
C VAL A 413 37.71 44.73 8.08
N LYS A 414 38.80 45.31 7.59
CA LYS A 414 40.01 45.56 8.38
C LYS A 414 39.73 46.77 9.27
N SER A 415 39.64 46.57 10.58
CA SER A 415 39.74 47.67 11.56
C SER A 415 41.20 48.12 11.65
N ALA A 416 41.43 49.42 11.45
CA ALA A 416 42.72 50.09 11.62
C ALA A 416 42.94 50.51 13.11
N PRO A 417 44.19 50.81 13.51
CA PRO A 417 44.68 50.69 14.89
C PRO A 417 44.79 52.03 15.64
N ASP A 418 44.74 52.00 16.98
CA ASP A 418 45.24 53.06 17.88
C ASP A 418 45.75 52.45 19.22
N ASP A 419 47.09 52.32 19.31
CA ASP A 419 48.06 52.64 20.38
C ASP A 419 47.91 52.29 21.89
N PRO A 420 49.06 52.20 22.63
CA PRO A 420 49.29 51.23 23.71
C PRO A 420 49.39 51.82 25.13
N GLU A 421 49.08 51.02 26.17
CA GLU A 421 49.80 50.96 27.47
C GLU A 421 49.25 49.81 28.37
N SER A 422 50.20 48.99 28.87
CA SER A 422 50.31 48.08 30.05
C SER A 422 49.18 48.06 31.11
N ASP A 423 48.89 46.99 31.87
CA ASP A 423 49.55 45.71 32.19
C ASP A 423 48.52 44.79 32.90
N ASP A 424 48.76 43.48 32.77
CA ASP A 424 48.52 42.38 33.72
C ASP A 424 47.11 42.05 34.26
N ASP A 425 46.54 40.93 33.79
CA ASP A 425 46.69 39.65 34.52
C ASP A 425 46.17 38.44 33.72
N ALA A 426 46.94 37.34 33.82
CA ALA A 426 47.02 36.22 32.89
C ALA A 426 45.95 35.10 33.05
N SER A 427 45.59 34.46 31.93
CA SER A 427 45.92 33.04 31.66
C SER A 427 45.56 32.65 30.22
N ASP A 428 46.61 32.65 29.38
CA ASP A 428 46.80 31.90 28.13
C ASP A 428 46.65 30.38 28.44
N ASP A 429 46.07 29.55 27.59
CA ASP A 429 46.84 28.95 26.50
C ASP A 429 46.00 28.79 25.22
N GLY A 430 46.46 29.51 24.19
CA GLY A 430 46.00 29.46 22.83
C GLY A 430 46.41 28.22 22.02
N ALA A 431 45.81 28.19 20.83
CA ALA A 431 46.03 27.23 19.77
C ALA A 431 47.51 27.18 19.33
N GLY A 432 48.11 26.00 19.47
CA GLY A 432 49.37 25.65 18.82
C GLY A 432 49.12 25.03 17.44
N SER A 433 49.66 25.68 16.42
CA SER A 433 50.02 25.04 15.15
C SER A 433 51.02 23.92 15.42
N GLY A 434 50.54 22.69 15.60
CA GLY A 434 51.35 21.49 15.76
C GLY A 434 51.20 20.59 14.53
N THR A 435 52.31 20.20 13.93
CA THR A 435 52.41 19.01 13.09
C THR A 435 51.61 17.87 13.71
N PRO A 436 50.72 17.19 12.95
CA PRO A 436 49.80 16.23 13.55
C PRO A 436 50.59 15.10 14.23
N ASP A 437 50.27 14.87 15.51
CA ASP A 437 50.83 13.78 16.31
C ASP A 437 50.81 12.47 15.54
N ALA A 438 51.90 11.69 15.63
CA ALA A 438 52.06 10.42 14.92
C ALA A 438 50.90 9.43 15.20
N ALA A 439 50.26 9.52 16.37
CA ALA A 439 49.08 8.75 16.73
C ALA A 439 47.82 9.17 15.95
N THR A 440 47.64 10.46 15.68
CA THR A 440 46.50 11.01 14.93
C THR A 440 46.65 10.73 13.44
N MET A 441 47.88 10.78 12.91
CA MET A 441 48.19 10.35 11.54
C MET A 441 47.97 8.84 11.35
N ALA A 442 48.38 8.01 12.32
CA ALA A 442 48.14 6.57 12.28
C ALA A 442 46.64 6.22 12.33
N ALA A 443 45.86 6.91 13.15
CA ALA A 443 44.40 6.72 13.22
C ALA A 443 43.69 7.15 11.92
N THR A 444 44.13 8.25 11.32
CA THR A 444 43.58 8.75 10.05
C THR A 444 43.93 7.82 8.89
N ARG A 445 45.17 7.30 8.88
CA ARG A 445 45.63 6.27 7.93
C ARG A 445 44.83 4.98 8.06
N GLY A 446 44.58 4.48 9.27
CA GLY A 446 43.76 3.28 9.48
C GLY A 446 42.31 3.43 8.99
N ARG A 447 41.74 4.64 9.10
CA ARG A 447 40.39 4.93 8.55
C ARG A 447 40.38 4.97 7.02
N LEU A 448 41.43 5.54 6.40
CA LEU A 448 41.60 5.55 4.95
C LEU A 448 41.80 4.14 4.39
N GLU A 449 42.58 3.30 5.08
CA GLU A 449 42.79 1.89 4.73
C GLU A 449 41.48 1.09 4.70
N LEU A 450 40.60 1.30 5.68
CA LEU A 450 39.28 0.64 5.71
C LEU A 450 38.35 1.08 4.57
N LEU A 451 38.33 2.38 4.27
CA LEU A 451 37.53 2.92 3.16
C LEU A 451 38.08 2.46 1.79
N ALA A 452 39.40 2.45 1.65
CA ALA A 452 40.08 1.96 0.46
C ALA A 452 39.84 0.46 0.23
N ALA A 453 39.88 -0.36 1.30
CA ALA A 453 39.57 -1.78 1.22
C ALA A 453 38.13 -2.04 0.76
N GLY A 454 37.16 -1.29 1.30
CA GLY A 454 35.76 -1.41 0.89
C GLY A 454 35.51 -0.95 -0.56
N ALA A 455 36.25 0.05 -1.05
CA ALA A 455 36.19 0.48 -2.44
C ALA A 455 36.87 -0.50 -3.40
N ALA A 456 38.01 -1.08 -3.00
CA ALA A 456 38.77 -2.05 -3.78
C ALA A 456 37.97 -3.34 -4.00
N ASP A 457 37.28 -3.83 -2.97
CA ASP A 457 36.41 -5.00 -3.08
C ASP A 457 35.26 -4.79 -4.09
N ARG A 458 34.69 -3.58 -4.16
CA ARG A 458 33.67 -3.25 -5.18
C ARG A 458 34.24 -3.29 -6.60
N CYS A 459 35.45 -2.78 -6.80
CA CYS A 459 36.12 -2.82 -8.11
C CYS A 459 36.40 -4.25 -8.54
N VAL A 460 36.98 -5.07 -7.66
CA VAL A 460 37.33 -6.46 -7.98
C VAL A 460 36.07 -7.32 -8.21
N ARG A 461 34.98 -7.12 -7.45
CA ARG A 461 33.71 -7.81 -7.72
C ARG A 461 33.13 -7.50 -9.11
N LYS A 462 33.28 -6.26 -9.58
CA LYS A 462 32.87 -5.86 -10.92
C LYS A 462 33.73 -6.56 -11.99
N GLU A 463 35.03 -6.69 -11.76
CA GLU A 463 35.95 -7.44 -12.61
C GLU A 463 35.59 -8.93 -12.68
N VAL A 464 35.45 -9.59 -11.52
CA VAL A 464 35.11 -11.02 -11.43
C VAL A 464 33.78 -11.32 -12.11
N SER A 465 32.76 -10.49 -11.90
CA SER A 465 31.47 -10.69 -12.54
C SER A 465 31.52 -10.50 -14.06
N ALA A 466 32.37 -9.62 -14.58
CA ALA A 466 32.50 -9.40 -16.01
C ALA A 466 33.31 -10.52 -16.67
N VAL A 467 34.42 -10.94 -16.04
CA VAL A 467 35.27 -12.03 -16.54
C VAL A 467 34.53 -13.36 -16.55
N ARG A 468 33.71 -13.67 -15.53
CA ARG A 468 32.86 -14.89 -15.54
C ARG A 468 31.89 -14.91 -16.72
N ARG A 469 31.26 -13.77 -17.04
CA ARG A 469 30.38 -13.68 -18.23
C ARG A 469 31.15 -13.81 -19.54
N MET A 470 32.40 -13.35 -19.58
CA MET A 470 33.26 -13.48 -20.76
C MET A 470 33.71 -14.93 -20.96
N ILE A 471 33.98 -15.67 -19.88
CA ILE A 471 34.28 -17.11 -19.91
C ILE A 471 33.03 -17.91 -20.36
N ASP A 472 31.85 -17.58 -19.83
CA ASP A 472 30.59 -18.27 -20.20
C ASP A 472 30.13 -17.97 -21.65
N GLY A 473 30.68 -16.93 -22.27
CA GLY A 473 30.24 -16.39 -23.56
C GLY A 473 31.28 -16.46 -24.68
N ASP A 474 32.39 -17.17 -24.50
CA ASP A 474 33.52 -17.28 -25.44
C ASP A 474 33.98 -15.92 -26.01
N ALA A 475 34.13 -14.93 -25.13
CA ALA A 475 34.50 -13.58 -25.52
C ALA A 475 35.95 -13.51 -26.03
N GLY A 476 36.17 -12.86 -27.18
CA GLY A 476 37.50 -12.71 -27.78
C GLY A 476 38.37 -11.61 -27.14
N PHE A 477 39.66 -11.58 -27.52
CA PHE A 477 40.65 -10.62 -27.01
C PHE A 477 40.21 -9.15 -27.09
N ALA A 478 39.52 -8.76 -28.17
CA ALA A 478 39.08 -7.39 -28.37
C ALA A 478 38.07 -6.94 -27.29
N GLU A 479 37.16 -7.84 -26.89
CA GLU A 479 36.15 -7.57 -25.86
C GLU A 479 36.78 -7.50 -24.47
N ALA A 480 37.70 -8.42 -24.16
CA ALA A 480 38.46 -8.40 -22.90
C ALA A 480 39.32 -7.13 -22.78
N SER A 481 40.01 -6.73 -23.85
CA SER A 481 40.83 -5.52 -23.87
C SER A 481 39.97 -4.25 -23.69
N GLN A 482 38.83 -4.16 -24.38
CA GLN A 482 37.92 -3.03 -24.23
C GLN A 482 37.36 -2.93 -22.80
N PHE A 483 37.00 -4.07 -22.20
CA PHE A 483 36.55 -4.11 -20.81
C PHE A 483 37.63 -3.57 -19.85
N TYR A 484 38.88 -4.01 -19.97
CA TYR A 484 39.95 -3.58 -19.05
C TYR A 484 40.33 -2.10 -19.22
N VAL A 485 40.17 -1.52 -20.41
CA VAL A 485 40.32 -0.07 -20.64
C VAL A 485 39.24 0.72 -19.89
N GLU A 486 37.98 0.29 -19.96
CA GLU A 486 36.89 0.91 -19.22
C GLU A 486 37.02 0.68 -17.70
N HIS A 487 37.50 -0.51 -17.31
CA HIS A 487 37.72 -0.86 -15.91
C HIS A 487 38.81 0.00 -15.27
N THR A 488 39.89 0.29 -16.00
CA THR A 488 40.96 1.19 -15.53
C THR A 488 40.43 2.60 -15.24
N ARG A 489 39.58 3.14 -16.14
CA ARG A 489 38.93 4.45 -15.92
C ARG A 489 38.03 4.43 -14.69
N PHE A 490 37.25 3.35 -14.54
CA PHE A 490 36.40 3.16 -13.38
C PHE A 490 37.19 3.10 -12.06
N ILE A 491 38.33 2.41 -12.02
CA ILE A 491 39.19 2.38 -10.82
C ILE A 491 39.74 3.78 -10.53
N ALA A 492 40.21 4.51 -11.56
CA ALA A 492 40.76 5.85 -11.39
C ALA A 492 39.71 6.83 -10.84
N ASP A 493 38.46 6.74 -11.30
CA ASP A 493 37.35 7.58 -10.82
C ASP A 493 36.96 7.26 -9.36
N VAL A 494 36.96 5.97 -8.99
CA VAL A 494 36.58 5.53 -7.63
C VAL A 494 37.57 5.99 -6.57
N PHE A 495 38.86 6.04 -6.92
CA PHE A 495 39.95 6.36 -5.98
C PHE A 495 40.51 7.79 -6.16
N HIS A 496 40.02 8.56 -7.13
CA HIS A 496 40.55 9.89 -7.46
C HIS A 496 42.09 9.90 -7.59
N MET A 497 42.63 8.90 -8.29
CA MET A 497 44.07 8.64 -8.32
C MET A 497 44.87 9.74 -9.03
N GLU A 498 46.09 9.99 -8.55
CA GLU A 498 47.08 10.79 -9.27
C GLU A 498 47.48 10.08 -10.58
N ALA A 499 47.87 10.86 -11.60
CA ALA A 499 48.23 10.36 -12.93
C ALA A 499 49.35 9.31 -12.93
N SER A 500 50.28 9.39 -11.97
CA SER A 500 51.39 8.44 -11.77
C SER A 500 50.91 7.04 -11.36
N VAL A 501 49.98 6.98 -10.39
CA VAL A 501 49.39 5.74 -9.86
C VAL A 501 48.39 5.14 -10.85
N ALA A 502 47.60 5.98 -11.52
CA ALA A 502 46.69 5.54 -12.56
C ALA A 502 47.40 4.82 -13.72
N LEU A 503 48.64 5.22 -14.05
CA LEU A 503 49.46 4.55 -15.05
C LEU A 503 49.87 3.13 -14.61
N MET A 504 50.20 2.92 -13.33
CA MET A 504 50.54 1.58 -12.80
C MET A 504 49.33 0.64 -12.82
N VAL A 505 48.15 1.15 -12.44
CA VAL A 505 46.89 0.40 -12.51
C VAL A 505 46.56 0.01 -13.95
N LYS A 506 46.78 0.93 -14.90
CA LYS A 506 46.60 0.65 -16.32
C LYS A 506 47.50 -0.49 -16.80
N ILE A 507 48.79 -0.45 -16.49
CA ILE A 507 49.75 -1.50 -16.87
C ILE A 507 49.32 -2.86 -16.30
N ALA A 508 48.85 -2.90 -15.04
CA ALA A 508 48.36 -4.13 -14.42
C ALA A 508 47.06 -4.64 -15.06
N CYS A 509 46.16 -3.76 -15.51
CA CYS A 509 44.95 -4.15 -16.23
C CYS A 509 45.26 -4.65 -17.65
N ASP A 510 46.21 -4.02 -18.35
CA ASP A 510 46.66 -4.44 -19.67
C ASP A 510 47.34 -5.82 -19.62
N ALA A 511 48.15 -6.09 -18.59
CA ALA A 511 48.76 -7.41 -18.36
C ALA A 511 47.70 -8.50 -18.07
N ARG A 512 46.64 -8.17 -17.31
CA ARG A 512 45.53 -9.09 -17.04
C ARG A 512 44.68 -9.34 -18.28
N ALA A 513 44.45 -8.34 -19.11
CA ALA A 513 43.77 -8.50 -20.39
C ALA A 513 44.54 -9.47 -21.31
N GLN A 514 45.87 -9.37 -21.37
CA GLN A 514 46.71 -10.29 -22.14
C GLN A 514 46.70 -11.71 -21.57
N HIS A 515 46.76 -11.86 -20.24
CA HIS A 515 46.72 -13.17 -19.59
C HIS A 515 45.38 -13.87 -19.78
N LEU A 516 44.26 -13.14 -19.64
CA LEU A 516 42.93 -13.67 -19.92
C LEU A 516 42.79 -14.09 -21.39
N ALA A 517 43.36 -13.31 -22.31
CA ALA A 517 43.35 -13.64 -23.74
C ALA A 517 44.11 -14.94 -24.06
N LEU A 518 45.22 -15.20 -23.38
CA LEU A 518 45.99 -16.44 -23.53
C LEU A 518 45.20 -17.64 -23.02
N LEU A 519 44.47 -17.46 -21.92
CA LEU A 519 43.63 -18.52 -21.34
C LEU A 519 42.37 -18.81 -22.17
N LEU A 520 41.87 -17.82 -22.92
CA LEU A 520 40.71 -17.95 -23.81
C LEU A 520 41.09 -18.27 -25.26
N ALA A 521 42.38 -18.46 -25.58
CA ALA A 521 42.84 -18.69 -26.95
C ALA A 521 42.79 -20.17 -27.40
N ASP A 522 42.75 -21.12 -26.46
CA ASP A 522 42.68 -22.56 -26.72
C ASP A 522 41.31 -23.12 -26.29
N GLU A 523 40.60 -23.78 -27.21
CA GLU A 523 39.22 -24.32 -27.04
C GLU A 523 39.16 -25.62 -26.20
N GLU A 524 40.18 -25.92 -25.40
CA GLU A 524 40.20 -27.14 -24.56
C GLU A 524 39.54 -26.88 -23.19
N ASP A 525 38.71 -27.81 -22.69
CA ASP A 525 38.00 -27.69 -21.40
C ASP A 525 38.93 -27.39 -20.20
N GLU A 526 40.21 -27.76 -20.30
CA GLU A 526 41.23 -27.48 -19.27
C GLU A 526 41.55 -25.98 -19.13
N THR A 527 41.46 -25.19 -20.21
CA THR A 527 41.79 -23.75 -20.21
C THR A 527 40.67 -22.92 -19.60
N HIS A 528 39.41 -23.32 -19.77
CA HIS A 528 38.25 -22.72 -19.12
C HIS A 528 38.31 -22.88 -17.60
N SER A 529 38.70 -24.07 -17.12
CA SER A 529 38.92 -24.30 -15.69
C SER A 529 40.08 -23.44 -15.16
N ALA A 530 41.18 -23.33 -15.91
CA ALA A 530 42.31 -22.48 -15.55
C ALA A 530 41.94 -20.97 -15.49
N ALA A 531 41.06 -20.51 -16.37
CA ALA A 531 40.54 -19.13 -16.35
C ALA A 531 39.67 -18.85 -15.11
N LEU A 532 38.87 -19.83 -14.69
CA LEU A 532 38.06 -19.75 -13.47
C LEU A 532 38.93 -19.76 -12.21
N GLU A 533 39.95 -20.62 -12.13
CA GLU A 533 40.90 -20.63 -11.01
C GLU A 533 41.71 -19.33 -10.94
N TRP A 534 42.10 -18.79 -12.09
CA TRP A 534 42.82 -17.52 -12.18
C TRP A 534 41.98 -16.35 -11.67
N ILE A 535 40.71 -16.23 -12.08
CA ILE A 535 39.85 -15.12 -11.62
C ILE A 535 39.50 -15.24 -10.12
N GLU A 536 39.46 -16.46 -9.56
CA GLU A 536 39.34 -16.66 -8.12
C GLU A 536 40.60 -16.25 -7.36
N HIS A 537 41.78 -16.50 -7.92
CA HIS A 537 43.04 -16.00 -7.37
C HIS A 537 43.11 -14.46 -7.39
N VAL A 538 42.65 -13.84 -8.48
CA VAL A 538 42.51 -12.38 -8.60
C VAL A 538 41.55 -11.84 -7.54
N ALA A 539 40.40 -12.49 -7.35
CA ALA A 539 39.42 -12.11 -6.33
C ALA A 539 39.99 -12.13 -4.90
N ALA A 540 40.88 -13.08 -4.60
CA ALA A 540 41.48 -13.23 -3.28
C ALA A 540 42.63 -12.23 -3.01
N THR A 541 43.38 -11.84 -4.04
CA THR A 541 44.66 -11.11 -3.86
C THR A 541 44.59 -9.63 -4.23
N GLU A 542 43.83 -9.25 -5.26
CA GLU A 542 43.81 -7.88 -5.78
C GLU A 542 43.14 -6.83 -4.88
N PRO A 543 42.10 -7.13 -4.07
CA PRO A 543 41.50 -6.12 -3.21
C PRO A 543 42.50 -5.51 -2.22
N ARG A 544 43.44 -6.32 -1.71
CA ARG A 544 44.48 -5.86 -0.78
C ARG A 544 45.56 -5.02 -1.47
N LYS A 545 45.98 -5.41 -2.69
CA LYS A 545 46.98 -4.67 -3.47
C LYS A 545 46.44 -3.31 -3.91
N LEU A 546 45.21 -3.26 -4.40
CA LEU A 546 44.55 -2.02 -4.80
C LEU A 546 44.32 -1.07 -3.62
N ALA A 547 43.92 -1.60 -2.46
CA ALA A 547 43.78 -0.80 -1.25
C ALA A 547 45.12 -0.21 -0.78
N ALA A 548 46.21 -0.99 -0.81
CA ALA A 548 47.54 -0.52 -0.44
C ALA A 548 48.04 0.59 -1.39
N LEU A 549 47.91 0.40 -2.70
CA LEU A 549 48.27 1.40 -3.71
C LEU A 549 47.47 2.70 -3.58
N ALA A 550 46.19 2.60 -3.24
CA ALA A 550 45.34 3.76 -3.02
C ALA A 550 45.73 4.55 -1.77
N VAL A 551 46.24 3.89 -0.71
CA VAL A 551 46.70 4.57 0.51
C VAL A 551 48.10 5.16 0.35
N GLU A 552 48.98 4.53 -0.42
CA GLU A 552 50.34 5.06 -0.70
C GLU A 552 50.33 6.27 -1.67
N GLY A 553 49.32 6.37 -2.53
CA GLY A 553 49.15 7.50 -3.47
C GLY A 553 48.51 8.76 -2.88
N VAL A 554 48.09 8.74 -1.61
CA VAL A 554 47.53 9.90 -0.89
C VAL A 554 48.63 10.43 0.04
N GLN A 555 49.44 11.35 -0.48
CA GLN A 555 50.37 12.15 0.33
C GLN A 555 49.72 13.43 0.84
#